data_AF-A0A969JS95-F1
#
_entry.id   AF-A0A969JS95-F1
#
_cell.length_a   1.000
_cell.length_b   1.000
_cell.length_c   1.000
_cell.angle_alpha   90.00
_cell.angle_beta   90.00
_cell.angle_gamma   90.00
#
_symmetry.space_group_name_H-M   'P 1'
#
loop_
_entity.id
_entity.type
_entity.pdbx_description
1 polymer ?
#
loop_
_entity_poly.entity_id
_entity_poly.type
_entity_poly.pdbx_seq_one_letter_code
_entity_poly.pdbx_strand_id
1 'polypeptide(L)' 'MIDWILVIVTGAIALHGLTYRDDNGEKEWGHLFFGCIALVFCLRFLFADILGVVQF' A
#
# COMPACT_ATOMS: atom_id res chain seq x y z
N MET A 1 -2.42 0.52 -18.77
CA MET A 1 -3.72 0.94 -18.17
C MET A 1 -4.05 0.11 -16.94
N ILE A 2 -3.80 -1.22 -17.00
CA ILE A 2 -3.86 -2.13 -15.85
C ILE A 2 -2.94 -1.68 -14.71
N ASP A 3 -1.78 -1.13 -15.01
CA ASP A 3 -0.75 -0.72 -14.04
C ASP A 3 -1.26 0.37 -13.09
N TRP A 4 -1.99 1.35 -13.64
CA TRP A 4 -2.60 2.43 -12.87
C TRP A 4 -3.70 1.90 -11.94
N ILE A 5 -4.47 0.91 -12.39
CA ILE A 5 -5.49 0.26 -11.57
C ILE A 5 -4.84 -0.52 -10.43
N LEU A 6 -3.75 -1.24 -10.71
CA LEU A 6 -3.00 -2.00 -9.69
C LEU A 6 -2.43 -1.07 -8.61
N VAL A 7 -1.86 0.08 -8.99
CA VAL A 7 -1.42 1.11 -8.03
C VAL A 7 -2.58 1.62 -7.18
N ILE A 8 -3.70 1.98 -7.80
CA ILE A 8 -4.84 2.56 -7.07
C ILE A 8 -5.41 1.53 -6.08
N VAL A 9 -5.58 0.28 -6.51
CA VAL A 9 -6.10 -0.80 -5.66
C VAL A 9 -5.13 -1.10 -4.51
N THR A 10 -3.84 -1.22 -4.80
CA THR A 10 -2.83 -1.51 -3.77
C THR A 10 -2.69 -0.35 -2.78
N GLY A 11 -2.75 0.89 -3.26
CA GLY A 11 -2.77 2.09 -2.42
C GLY A 11 -3.99 2.15 -1.52
N ALA A 12 -5.17 1.78 -2.02
CA ALA A 12 -6.39 1.70 -1.22
C ALA A 12 -6.30 0.63 -0.11
N ILE A 13 -5.74 -0.55 -0.43
CA ILE A 13 -5.51 -1.61 0.56
C ILE A 13 -4.49 -1.16 1.63
N ALA A 14 -3.41 -0.50 1.22
CA ALA A 14 -2.40 0.02 2.14
C ALA A 14 -2.97 1.10 3.08
N LEU A 15 -3.76 2.03 2.54
CA LEU A 15 -4.47 3.05 3.33
C LEU A 15 -5.44 2.41 4.31
N HIS A 16 -6.23 1.45 3.85
CA HIS A 16 -7.16 0.73 4.71
C HIS A 16 -6.41 0.01 5.84
N GLY A 17 -5.35 -0.73 5.55
CA GLY A 17 -4.55 -1.44 6.56
C GLY A 17 -3.82 -0.52 7.55
N LEU A 18 -3.40 0.68 7.12
CA LEU A 18 -2.71 1.65 7.98
C LEU A 18 -3.66 2.45 8.88
N THR A 19 -4.87 2.73 8.37
CA THR A 19 -5.91 3.51 9.03
C THR A 19 -6.89 2.62 9.81
N TYR A 20 -6.90 1.30 9.57
CA TYR A 20 -7.71 0.35 10.32
C TYR A 20 -7.43 0.46 11.82
N ARG A 21 -8.50 0.64 12.59
CA ARG A 21 -8.52 0.66 14.05
C ARG A 21 -9.66 -0.26 14.47
N ASP A 22 -9.37 -1.15 15.39
CA ASP A 22 -10.37 -2.03 15.99
C ASP A 22 -11.38 -1.21 16.82
N ASP A 23 -12.54 -1.78 17.14
CA ASP A 23 -13.62 -1.14 17.90
C ASP A 23 -13.17 -0.64 19.30
N ASN A 24 -12.14 -1.25 19.87
CA ASN A 24 -11.50 -0.80 21.13
C ASN A 24 -10.47 0.34 20.95
N GLY A 25 -10.24 0.81 19.72
CA GLY A 25 -9.29 1.88 19.39
C GLY A 25 -7.82 1.43 19.40
N GLU A 26 -7.55 0.15 19.63
CA GLU A 26 -6.22 -0.44 19.59
C GLU A 26 -5.82 -0.73 18.14
N LYS A 27 -4.57 -0.43 17.78
CA LYS A 27 -4.02 -0.79 16.47
C LYS A 27 -3.58 -2.24 16.54
N GLU A 28 -4.27 -3.11 15.83
CA GLU A 28 -3.81 -4.47 15.59
C GLU A 28 -2.48 -4.41 14.83
N TRP A 29 -1.39 -4.78 15.51
CA TRP A 29 -0.04 -4.74 14.95
C TRP A 29 0.05 -5.51 13.62
N GLY A 30 -0.68 -6.62 13.47
CA GLY A 30 -0.74 -7.41 12.24
C GLY A 30 -1.28 -6.64 11.02
N HIS A 31 -2.41 -5.93 11.19
CA HIS A 31 -2.96 -5.08 10.14
C HIS A 31 -2.02 -3.93 9.76
N LEU A 32 -1.35 -3.36 10.77
CA LEU A 32 -0.38 -2.30 10.56
C LEU A 32 0.86 -2.78 9.77
N PHE A 33 1.42 -3.94 10.14
CA PHE A 33 2.55 -4.53 9.42
C PHE A 33 2.18 -4.89 7.98
N PHE A 34 1.00 -5.46 7.77
CA PHE A 34 0.51 -5.78 6.43
C PHE A 34 0.29 -4.51 5.60
N GLY A 35 -0.30 -3.47 6.19
CA GLY A 35 -0.49 -2.15 5.56
C GLY A 35 0.84 -1.49 5.18
N CYS A 36 1.85 -1.54 6.04
CA CYS A 36 3.20 -1.01 5.76
C CYS A 36 3.88 -1.75 4.60
N ILE A 37 3.83 -3.08 4.57
CA ILE A 37 4.44 -3.86 3.48
C ILE A 37 3.70 -3.58 2.16
N ALA A 38 2.36 -3.54 2.18
CA ALA A 38 1.55 -3.19 1.01
C ALA A 38 1.89 -1.78 0.49
N LEU A 39 2.09 -0.81 1.39
CA LEU A 39 2.50 0.55 1.04
C LEU A 39 3.88 0.57 0.35
N VAL A 40 4.87 -0.12 0.90
CA VAL A 40 6.23 -0.19 0.33
C VAL A 40 6.21 -0.80 -1.08
N PHE A 41 5.44 -1.88 -1.27
CA PHE A 41 5.25 -2.47 -2.61
C PHE A 41 4.50 -1.55 -3.55
N CYS A 42 3.47 -0.84 -3.08
CA CYS A 42 2.73 0.15 -3.87
C CYS A 42 3.65 1.28 -4.34
N LEU A 43 4.49 1.83 -3.45
CA LEU A 43 5.47 2.85 -3.82
C LEU A 43 6.47 2.28 -4.82
N ARG A 44 7.06 1.10 -4.55
CA ARG A 44 8.01 0.49 -5.49
C ARG A 44 7.41 0.36 -6.89
N PHE A 45 6.18 -0.13 -7.00
CA PHE A 45 5.50 -0.30 -8.28
C PHE A 45 5.16 1.05 -8.94
N LEU A 46 4.69 2.04 -8.16
CA LEU A 46 4.47 3.39 -8.67
C LEU A 46 5.75 4.03 -9.21
N PHE A 47 6.88 3.91 -8.50
CA PHE A 47 8.14 4.56 -8.88
C PHE A 47 8.91 3.82 -9.98
N ALA A 48 8.90 2.48 -9.97
CA ALA A 48 9.62 1.66 -10.94
C ALA A 48 8.81 1.38 -12.21
N ASP A 49 7.55 0.94 -12.07
CA ASP A 49 6.73 0.52 -13.23
C ASP A 49 5.97 1.69 -13.87
N ILE A 50 5.38 2.59 -13.08
CA ILE A 50 4.53 3.68 -13.62
C ILE A 50 5.36 4.91 -14.00
N LEU A 51 6.14 5.43 -13.05
CA LEU A 51 6.90 6.66 -13.24
C LEU A 51 8.21 6.43 -14.02
N GLY A 52 8.72 5.20 -14.05
CA GLY A 52 9.98 4.87 -14.73
C GLY A 52 11.22 5.58 -14.15
N VAL A 53 11.10 6.16 -12.95
CA VAL A 53 12.16 6.95 -12.29
C VAL A 53 13.22 6.03 -11.69
N VAL A 54 12.85 4.80 -11.36
CA VAL A 54 13.73 3.80 -10.74
C VAL A 54 13.80 2.58 -11.67
N GLN A 55 14.81 2.54 -12.53
CA GLN A 55 15.10 1.38 -13.36
C GLN A 55 16.22 0.58 -12.69
N PHE A 56 15.88 -0.53 -12.05
CA PHE A 56 16.84 -1.52 -11.56
C PHE A 56 17.00 -2.65 -12.56
#